data_AF-A0A514XN37-F1
#
_entry.id   AF-A0A514XN37-F1
#
_cell.length_a   1.000
_cell.length_b   1.000
_cell.length_c   1.000
_cell.angle_alpha   90.00
_cell.angle_beta   90.00
_cell.angle_gamma   90.00
#
_symmetry.space_group_name_H-M   'P 1'
#
loop_
_entity.id
_entity.type
_entity.pdbx_description
1 polymer ?
#
loop_
_entity_poly.entity_id
_entity_poly.type
_entity_poly.pdbx_seq_one_letter_code
_entity_poly.pdbx_strand_id
1 'polypeptide(L)'
;MKMPNKPTTLKVAGVIAASLALVVSFQNCGKAGFDSSLDDVADYSSLDAALVSKYGSQMAGKISGIPFAFDGGFDQIAYNSCAEPGTLPSSSAYYSIRAGAYQTAGITIPASFYSYVDANFSPIYPANAVSKAQYAEYLGDSPTNINVMPTMAIRDRSNLNSVYSATGSLALNTDVIPMADVLSSTYIMDTLLNNRGASVRYFPFSTNTRTLEANMKFNSDQSISQSLRDILQVQGQMTMTYLNDSTNIGSVVSASTTNKALAYGRGYRFSFGQAAGVSNGFSPLNVLQTLQEVDLSSGNVIANWNCNRVYKVYLNRDLASCAPHTEAQITASAALRAEIDIVRRQFPAHQWDVNVTQGCLVPKATVPSCYTENLVNGVAQGVEYSAGAACYNPLIGTSAASYPNSVIPTKRCANYATICTKF
;
A
#
# COMPACT_ATOMS: atom_id res chain seq x y z
N MET A 1 41.98 93.50 35.99
CA MET A 1 41.83 93.12 37.42
C MET A 1 40.65 92.16 37.51
N LYS A 2 40.72 90.86 37.75
CA LYS A 2 41.74 89.91 38.23
C LYS A 2 41.98 88.81 37.16
N MET A 3 43.25 88.47 36.91
CA MET A 3 43.72 87.10 36.55
C MET A 3 43.74 86.25 37.85
N PRO A 4 43.98 84.91 37.90
CA PRO A 4 44.59 84.00 36.91
C PRO A 4 43.78 82.66 36.76
N ASN A 5 44.05 81.69 35.89
CA ASN A 5 45.18 80.75 35.87
C ASN A 5 45.16 79.93 34.55
N LYS A 6 46.33 79.82 33.94
CA LYS A 6 46.79 78.80 32.97
C LYS A 6 46.97 77.42 33.69
N PRO A 7 47.38 76.28 33.08
CA PRO A 7 47.76 75.97 31.69
C PRO A 7 47.33 74.56 31.16
N THR A 8 47.71 74.28 29.90
CA THR A 8 48.26 73.02 29.32
C THR A 8 47.57 71.64 29.46
N THR A 9 47.27 71.09 28.27
CA THR A 9 47.84 69.84 27.70
C THR A 9 47.68 68.52 28.50
N LEU A 10 46.94 67.56 27.94
CA LEU A 10 47.51 66.33 27.34
C LEU A 10 46.41 65.40 26.79
N LYS A 11 46.55 65.05 25.51
CA LYS A 11 46.37 63.72 24.89
C LYS A 11 45.38 62.75 25.56
N VAL A 12 44.22 62.55 24.92
CA VAL A 12 43.76 61.19 24.57
C VAL A 12 43.12 61.26 23.18
N ALA A 13 43.95 61.04 22.15
CA ALA A 13 43.48 60.49 20.89
C ALA A 13 43.09 59.05 21.19
N GLY A 14 41.79 58.80 21.33
CA GLY A 14 41.24 57.50 21.65
C GLY A 14 39.76 57.62 21.92
N VAL A 15 38.98 56.90 21.12
CA VAL A 15 37.61 56.40 21.34
C VAL A 15 36.56 56.76 20.26
N ILE A 16 36.68 57.82 19.45
CA ILE A 16 35.56 58.15 18.52
C ILE A 16 35.64 57.45 17.14
N ALA A 17 36.68 56.66 16.86
CA ALA A 17 36.75 55.81 15.67
C ALA A 17 36.41 54.32 15.91
N ALA A 18 36.07 53.92 17.15
CA ALA A 18 35.71 52.55 17.50
C ALA A 18 34.20 52.35 17.79
N SER A 19 33.41 53.42 17.80
CA SER A 19 31.98 53.36 18.15
C SER A 19 31.03 53.38 16.93
N LEU A 20 31.54 53.63 15.72
CA LEU A 20 30.76 53.47 14.48
C LEU A 20 31.02 52.15 13.73
N ALA A 21 32.02 51.37 14.17
CA ALA A 21 32.29 50.03 13.64
C ALA A 21 31.61 48.89 14.42
N LEU A 22 30.84 49.20 15.48
CA LEU A 22 30.18 48.19 16.33
C LEU A 22 28.64 48.22 16.31
N VAL A 23 28.02 49.09 15.50
CA VAL A 23 26.54 49.17 15.35
C VAL A 23 26.06 48.64 13.98
N VAL A 24 26.97 48.22 13.10
CA VAL A 24 26.63 47.61 11.79
C VAL A 24 26.79 46.07 11.80
N SER A 25 27.12 45.46 12.93
CA SER A 25 27.29 43.99 13.06
C SER A 25 26.19 43.25 13.83
N PHE A 26 25.05 43.89 14.12
CA PHE A 26 23.89 43.22 14.77
C PHE A 26 22.54 43.53 14.09
N GLN A 27 22.48 43.55 12.75
CA GLN A 27 21.22 43.59 12.00
C GLN A 27 21.09 42.53 10.89
N ASN A 28 21.82 41.40 10.99
CA ASN A 28 21.74 40.32 9.99
C ASN A 28 21.47 38.91 10.57
N CYS A 29 20.75 38.81 11.69
CA CYS A 29 20.05 37.58 12.06
C CYS A 29 18.73 37.94 12.74
N GLY A 30 17.60 37.71 12.06
CA GLY A 30 16.30 37.61 12.73
C GLY A 30 15.14 38.42 12.17
N LYS A 31 14.91 38.45 10.84
CA LYS A 31 13.54 38.42 10.30
C LYS A 31 13.49 38.19 8.78
N ALA A 32 12.47 37.43 8.38
CA ALA A 32 11.96 37.16 7.04
C ALA A 32 12.53 35.92 6.32
N GLY A 33 11.81 34.82 6.51
CA GLY A 33 11.83 33.60 5.70
C GLY A 33 10.56 32.76 5.94
N PHE A 34 9.44 33.44 6.23
CA PHE A 34 8.08 32.90 6.20
C PHE A 34 7.31 33.80 5.23
N ASP A 35 7.70 33.76 3.96
CA ASP A 35 6.84 34.12 2.83
C ASP A 35 7.52 33.65 1.54
N SER A 36 7.45 32.35 1.27
CA SER A 36 7.49 31.85 -0.10
C SER A 36 6.15 31.16 -0.32
N SER A 37 5.27 31.90 -0.98
CA SER A 37 4.14 31.41 -1.77
C SER A 37 4.44 30.00 -2.32
N LEU A 38 3.63 29.00 -2.01
CA LEU A 38 2.47 28.65 -2.84
C LEU A 38 2.85 28.57 -4.33
N ASP A 39 3.70 27.59 -4.65
CA ASP A 39 3.64 26.72 -5.83
C ASP A 39 4.81 25.72 -5.73
N ASP A 40 4.72 24.78 -4.79
CA ASP A 40 5.69 23.68 -4.64
C ASP A 40 5.48 22.65 -5.75
N VAL A 41 6.00 22.98 -6.94
CA VAL A 41 6.57 21.96 -7.81
C VAL A 41 8.00 21.79 -7.34
N ALA A 42 8.32 20.62 -6.77
CA ALA A 42 9.63 20.27 -6.20
C ALA A 42 10.82 20.85 -6.99
N ASP A 43 11.39 21.95 -6.50
CA ASP A 43 12.55 22.59 -7.13
C ASP A 43 13.82 21.85 -6.67
N TYR A 44 14.21 20.86 -7.48
CA TYR A 44 15.42 20.03 -7.28
C TYR A 44 16.71 20.85 -7.10
N SER A 45 16.73 22.12 -7.52
CA SER A 45 17.90 23.00 -7.37
C SER A 45 18.19 23.39 -5.90
N SER A 46 17.15 23.47 -5.06
CA SER A 46 17.28 23.79 -3.63
C SER A 46 17.87 22.63 -2.81
N LEU A 47 17.55 21.40 -3.21
CA LEU A 47 18.01 20.17 -2.55
C LEU A 47 19.51 19.96 -2.79
N ASP A 48 20.00 20.24 -4.01
CA ASP A 48 21.42 20.12 -4.34
C ASP A 48 22.27 21.14 -3.54
N ALA A 49 21.78 22.38 -3.41
CA ALA A 49 22.45 23.39 -2.57
C ALA A 49 22.49 22.99 -1.09
N ALA A 50 21.41 22.40 -0.55
CA ALA A 50 21.36 21.90 0.82
C ALA A 50 22.35 20.74 1.06
N LEU A 51 22.44 19.79 0.12
CA LEU A 51 23.39 18.68 0.18
C LEU A 51 24.84 19.16 0.10
N VAL A 52 25.15 20.07 -0.83
CA VAL A 52 26.49 20.66 -0.97
C VAL A 52 26.88 21.43 0.29
N SER A 53 25.95 22.14 0.91
CA SER A 53 26.18 22.84 2.18
C SER A 53 26.50 21.88 3.33
N LYS A 54 25.78 20.74 3.42
CA LYS A 54 25.95 19.75 4.50
C LYS A 54 27.23 18.91 4.34
N TYR A 55 27.55 18.50 3.11
CA TYR A 55 28.58 17.48 2.87
C TYR A 55 29.76 17.92 2.01
N GLY A 56 29.68 19.09 1.39
CA GLY A 56 30.59 19.51 0.32
C GLY A 56 30.25 18.86 -1.03
N SER A 57 30.73 19.46 -2.12
CA SER A 57 30.32 19.11 -3.49
C SER A 57 30.58 17.66 -3.91
N GLN A 58 31.74 17.10 -3.56
CA GLN A 58 32.08 15.73 -3.92
C GLN A 58 31.20 14.69 -3.21
N MET A 59 30.89 14.93 -1.94
CA MET A 59 30.09 14.00 -1.15
C MET A 59 28.60 14.16 -1.45
N ALA A 60 28.13 15.38 -1.68
CA ALA A 60 26.78 15.63 -2.18
C ALA A 60 26.50 14.86 -3.47
N GLY A 61 27.43 14.86 -4.43
CA GLY A 61 27.31 14.06 -5.65
C GLY A 61 27.17 12.56 -5.41
N LYS A 62 27.84 12.01 -4.39
CA LYS A 62 27.70 10.59 -4.01
C LYS A 62 26.36 10.30 -3.35
N ILE A 63 25.84 11.22 -2.53
CA ILE A 63 24.52 11.08 -1.88
C ILE A 63 23.40 11.15 -2.92
N SER A 64 23.49 12.11 -3.85
CA SER A 64 22.59 12.23 -4.99
C SER A 64 22.64 11.00 -5.92
N GLY A 65 23.78 10.30 -5.95
CA GLY A 65 23.97 9.08 -6.73
C GLY A 65 23.54 7.78 -6.04
N ILE A 66 23.03 7.83 -4.79
CA ILE A 66 22.53 6.63 -4.10
C ILE A 66 21.31 6.09 -4.87
N PRO A 67 21.33 4.81 -5.30
CA PRO A 67 20.21 4.22 -6.02
C PRO A 67 18.99 4.05 -5.10
N PHE A 68 17.81 3.80 -5.68
CA PHE A 68 16.65 3.44 -4.88
C PHE A 68 16.93 2.20 -4.03
N ALA A 69 16.67 2.30 -2.73
CA ALA A 69 17.20 1.38 -1.72
C ALA A 69 16.12 0.64 -0.94
N PHE A 70 14.89 0.57 -1.45
CA PHE A 70 13.83 -0.20 -0.83
C PHE A 70 13.34 -1.29 -1.78
N ASP A 71 13.10 -2.47 -1.22
CA ASP A 71 12.40 -3.53 -1.92
C ASP A 71 11.23 -4.02 -1.04
N GLY A 72 10.09 -4.28 -1.67
CA GLY A 72 8.85 -4.49 -0.97
C GLY A 72 7.94 -5.46 -1.70
N GLY A 73 7.13 -6.21 -0.95
CA GLY A 73 6.10 -7.06 -1.53
C GLY A 73 5.11 -7.62 -0.50
N PHE A 74 4.14 -8.36 -1.03
CA PHE A 74 3.16 -9.13 -0.27
C PHE A 74 3.47 -10.64 -0.32
N ASP A 75 2.92 -11.38 0.63
CA ASP A 75 2.89 -12.86 0.59
C ASP A 75 1.46 -13.42 0.62
N GLN A 76 0.45 -12.59 0.91
CA GLN A 76 -0.95 -12.95 0.76
C GLN A 76 -1.77 -11.83 0.14
N ILE A 77 -2.62 -12.20 -0.82
CA ILE A 77 -3.60 -11.33 -1.46
C ILE A 77 -4.93 -12.07 -1.48
N ALA A 78 -5.97 -11.45 -0.94
CA ALA A 78 -7.32 -11.98 -0.93
C ALA A 78 -8.24 -11.12 -1.78
N TYR A 79 -9.10 -11.78 -2.55
CA TYR A 79 -10.23 -11.17 -3.24
C TYR A 79 -11.54 -11.62 -2.59
N ASN A 80 -12.50 -10.72 -2.42
CA ASN A 80 -13.83 -11.05 -1.93
C ASN A 80 -14.88 -10.45 -2.87
N SER A 81 -15.72 -11.30 -3.44
CA SER A 81 -16.68 -10.92 -4.47
C SER A 81 -17.99 -10.35 -3.94
N CYS A 82 -18.19 -10.35 -2.62
CA CYS A 82 -19.38 -9.79 -2.00
C CYS A 82 -19.52 -8.31 -2.37
N ALA A 83 -20.61 -7.97 -3.03
CA ALA A 83 -20.89 -6.60 -3.46
C ALA A 83 -22.40 -6.34 -3.42
N GLU A 84 -22.83 -5.57 -2.42
CA GLU A 84 -24.21 -5.18 -2.18
C GLU A 84 -24.28 -3.69 -1.85
N PRO A 85 -25.28 -2.97 -2.38
CA PRO A 85 -25.51 -1.58 -2.06
C PRO A 85 -25.81 -1.36 -0.57
N GLY A 86 -25.36 -0.22 -0.07
CA GLY A 86 -25.64 0.25 1.29
C GLY A 86 -24.55 -0.12 2.29
N THR A 87 -24.70 -1.26 2.97
CA THR A 87 -24.00 -1.53 4.25
C THR A 87 -22.65 -2.24 4.11
N LEU A 88 -22.34 -2.85 2.97
CA LEU A 88 -21.03 -3.52 2.79
C LEU A 88 -19.84 -2.55 2.72
N PRO A 89 -19.93 -1.40 2.01
CA PRO A 89 -18.82 -0.45 1.94
C PRO A 89 -18.38 0.10 3.30
N SER A 90 -19.31 0.28 4.24
CA SER A 90 -19.01 0.78 5.59
C SER A 90 -18.53 -0.32 6.54
N SER A 91 -18.82 -1.60 6.25
CA SER A 91 -18.38 -2.72 7.07
C SER A 91 -16.89 -3.03 6.89
N SER A 92 -16.16 -3.24 7.99
CA SER A 92 -14.76 -3.68 7.96
C SER A 92 -14.60 -5.17 7.65
N ALA A 93 -15.69 -5.95 7.73
CA ALA A 93 -15.69 -7.37 7.39
C ALA A 93 -15.58 -7.63 5.89
N TYR A 94 -15.89 -6.62 5.06
CA TYR A 94 -15.88 -6.71 3.61
C TYR A 94 -14.86 -5.77 3.00
N TYR A 95 -14.25 -6.27 1.94
CA TYR A 95 -13.29 -5.60 1.08
C TYR A 95 -13.42 -6.22 -0.30
N SER A 96 -12.89 -5.57 -1.32
CA SER A 96 -12.73 -6.20 -2.65
C SER A 96 -11.37 -6.86 -2.75
N ILE A 97 -10.32 -6.17 -2.31
CA ILE A 97 -8.95 -6.70 -2.30
C ILE A 97 -8.33 -6.38 -0.94
N ARG A 98 -7.72 -7.38 -0.31
CA ARG A 98 -6.84 -7.20 0.85
C ARG A 98 -5.49 -7.81 0.51
N ALA A 99 -4.41 -7.09 0.78
CA ALA A 99 -3.07 -7.59 0.59
C ALA A 99 -2.22 -7.28 1.80
N GLY A 100 -1.24 -8.14 2.09
CA GLY A 100 -0.29 -7.86 3.16
C GLY A 100 0.89 -8.81 3.21
N ALA A 101 1.82 -8.47 4.10
CA ALA A 101 2.96 -9.30 4.45
C ALA A 101 2.75 -9.93 5.84
N TYR A 102 2.59 -11.25 5.88
CA TYR A 102 2.21 -11.97 7.10
C TYR A 102 3.24 -13.00 7.56
N GLN A 103 4.11 -13.50 6.68
CA GLN A 103 5.10 -14.55 6.97
C GLN A 103 6.49 -14.24 6.43
N THR A 104 6.63 -14.00 5.12
CA THR A 104 7.94 -13.95 4.43
C THR A 104 8.17 -12.63 3.69
N ALA A 105 7.10 -11.92 3.34
CA ALA A 105 7.19 -10.64 2.67
C ALA A 105 7.36 -9.48 3.66
N GLY A 106 7.43 -8.25 3.15
CA GLY A 106 7.69 -7.04 3.93
C GLY A 106 8.45 -6.03 3.09
N ILE A 107 9.04 -5.04 3.77
CA ILE A 107 9.98 -4.08 3.18
C ILE A 107 11.39 -4.41 3.68
N THR A 108 12.36 -4.37 2.78
CA THR A 108 13.77 -4.58 3.09
C THR A 108 14.64 -3.53 2.40
N ILE A 109 15.83 -3.32 2.94
CA ILE A 109 16.89 -2.57 2.27
C ILE A 109 17.82 -3.61 1.64
N PRO A 110 17.95 -3.66 0.30
CA PRO A 110 18.71 -4.69 -0.38
C PRO A 110 20.21 -4.54 -0.13
N ALA A 111 20.95 -5.65 -0.26
CA ALA A 111 22.40 -5.68 -0.06
C ALA A 111 23.15 -4.68 -0.96
N SER A 112 22.61 -4.40 -2.15
CA SER A 112 23.18 -3.45 -3.11
C SER A 112 23.32 -2.04 -2.56
N PHE A 113 22.39 -1.57 -1.73
CA PHE A 113 22.50 -0.26 -1.08
C PHE A 113 23.70 -0.21 -0.13
N TYR A 114 23.85 -1.21 0.73
CA TYR A 114 24.96 -1.24 1.68
C TYR A 114 26.31 -1.35 0.95
N SER A 115 26.39 -2.19 -0.09
CA SER A 115 27.59 -2.31 -0.92
C SER A 115 27.94 -0.98 -1.60
N TYR A 116 26.94 -0.22 -2.06
CA TYR A 116 27.16 1.11 -2.61
C TYR A 116 27.73 2.06 -1.55
N VAL A 117 27.13 2.09 -0.36
CA VAL A 117 27.58 2.98 0.71
C VAL A 117 29.00 2.62 1.18
N ASP A 118 29.29 1.35 1.39
CA ASP A 118 30.61 0.88 1.86
C ASP A 118 31.71 1.16 0.82
N ALA A 119 31.37 1.19 -0.47
CA ALA A 119 32.31 1.50 -1.55
C ALA A 119 32.55 3.01 -1.74
N ASN A 120 31.59 3.87 -1.35
CA ASN A 120 31.62 5.29 -1.67
C ASN A 120 31.88 6.20 -0.47
N PHE A 121 31.61 5.73 0.75
CA PHE A 121 31.68 6.51 1.98
C PHE A 121 32.66 5.90 2.98
N SER A 122 33.24 6.74 3.82
CA SER A 122 34.17 6.31 4.87
C SER A 122 33.49 6.36 6.24
N PRO A 123 33.83 5.43 7.16
CA PRO A 123 33.35 5.50 8.53
C PRO A 123 33.85 6.76 9.23
N ILE A 124 33.03 7.31 10.14
CA ILE A 124 33.46 8.43 10.99
C ILE A 124 34.45 7.89 12.03
N TYR A 125 35.68 8.42 12.04
CA TYR A 125 36.72 8.04 13.00
C TYR A 125 36.21 8.16 14.44
N PRO A 126 36.45 7.18 15.33
CA PRO A 126 37.38 6.05 15.21
C PRO A 126 36.77 4.74 14.68
N ALA A 127 35.55 4.76 14.14
CA ALA A 127 34.91 3.54 13.66
C ALA A 127 35.65 2.94 12.44
N ASN A 128 35.64 1.62 12.33
CA ASN A 128 36.22 0.86 11.21
C ASN A 128 35.18 0.45 10.15
N ALA A 129 33.89 0.73 10.39
CA ALA A 129 32.78 0.41 9.51
C ALA A 129 31.72 1.51 9.58
N VAL A 130 31.00 1.72 8.48
CA VAL A 130 29.91 2.69 8.41
C VAL A 130 28.84 2.32 9.44
N SER A 131 28.49 3.28 10.30
CA SER A 131 27.53 3.03 11.37
C SER A 131 26.09 3.00 10.86
N LYS A 132 25.17 2.42 11.65
CA LYS A 132 23.72 2.45 11.37
C LYS A 132 23.20 3.88 11.19
N ALA A 133 23.65 4.80 12.04
CA ALA A 133 23.28 6.21 11.93
C ALA A 133 23.73 6.82 10.61
N GLN A 134 24.94 6.50 10.13
CA GLN A 134 25.42 6.95 8.82
C GLN A 134 24.60 6.37 7.67
N TYR A 135 24.25 5.08 7.70
CA TYR A 135 23.37 4.51 6.66
C TYR A 135 22.01 5.21 6.63
N ALA A 136 21.40 5.44 7.81
CA ALA A 136 20.12 6.13 7.92
C ALA A 136 20.20 7.56 7.38
N GLU A 137 21.27 8.28 7.71
CA GLU A 137 21.50 9.66 7.29
C GLU A 137 21.69 9.75 5.77
N TYR A 138 22.59 8.95 5.18
CA TYR A 138 22.83 8.97 3.74
C TYR A 138 21.58 8.58 2.93
N LEU A 139 20.81 7.61 3.44
CA LEU A 139 19.57 7.21 2.80
C LEU A 139 18.47 8.27 2.93
N GLY A 140 18.38 8.93 4.09
CA GLY A 140 17.42 9.98 4.36
C GLY A 140 17.67 11.27 3.60
N ASP A 141 18.93 11.54 3.23
CA ASP A 141 19.33 12.70 2.44
C ASP A 141 19.37 12.42 0.92
N SER A 142 19.27 11.15 0.52
CA SER A 142 19.26 10.77 -0.90
C SER A 142 17.96 11.27 -1.57
N PRO A 143 18.04 12.07 -2.65
CA PRO A 143 16.86 12.63 -3.33
C PRO A 143 15.87 11.56 -3.84
N THR A 144 16.36 10.37 -4.19
CA THR A 144 15.54 9.26 -4.71
C THR A 144 14.85 8.47 -3.61
N ASN A 145 15.31 8.58 -2.36
CA ASN A 145 14.85 7.76 -1.22
C ASN A 145 14.17 8.59 -0.12
N ILE A 146 14.41 9.89 -0.08
CA ILE A 146 13.77 10.82 0.85
C ILE A 146 12.26 10.87 0.60
N ASN A 147 11.47 10.96 1.67
CA ASN A 147 10.00 11.07 1.63
C ASN A 147 9.29 9.91 0.93
N VAL A 148 9.97 8.77 0.77
CA VAL A 148 9.40 7.60 0.13
C VAL A 148 8.43 6.88 1.07
N MET A 149 7.21 6.64 0.59
CA MET A 149 6.16 5.97 1.33
C MET A 149 5.60 4.77 0.53
N PRO A 150 5.55 3.55 1.11
CA PRO A 150 4.99 2.39 0.43
C PRO A 150 3.47 2.51 0.34
N THR A 151 2.92 2.28 -0.85
CA THR A 151 1.48 2.38 -1.11
C THR A 151 0.96 1.21 -1.92
N MET A 152 -0.29 0.85 -1.66
CA MET A 152 -1.08 -0.05 -2.49
C MET A 152 -2.09 0.73 -3.31
N ALA A 153 -2.16 0.45 -4.61
CA ALA A 153 -3.14 1.05 -5.53
C ALA A 153 -3.41 0.16 -6.73
N ILE A 154 -4.52 0.40 -7.43
CA ILE A 154 -4.79 -0.21 -8.74
C ILE A 154 -4.35 0.79 -9.82
N ARG A 155 -3.41 0.39 -10.66
CA ARG A 155 -2.79 1.26 -11.67
C ARG A 155 -2.91 0.66 -13.06
N ASP A 156 -2.89 1.53 -14.07
CA ASP A 156 -2.79 1.12 -15.47
C ASP A 156 -1.41 0.48 -15.73
N ARG A 157 -1.38 -0.66 -16.43
CA ARG A 157 -0.14 -1.37 -16.76
C ARG A 157 0.80 -0.57 -17.68
N SER A 158 0.26 0.34 -18.49
CA SER A 158 1.00 1.16 -19.45
C SER A 158 1.47 2.51 -18.87
N ASN A 159 0.83 2.97 -17.80
CA ASN A 159 1.15 4.22 -17.14
C ASN A 159 0.84 4.12 -15.65
N LEU A 160 1.88 3.84 -14.85
CA LEU A 160 1.72 3.64 -13.41
C LEU A 160 1.27 4.90 -12.68
N ASN A 161 1.41 6.10 -13.24
CA ASN A 161 0.84 7.31 -12.64
C ASN A 161 -0.70 7.39 -12.76
N SER A 162 -1.31 6.54 -13.59
CA SER A 162 -2.76 6.46 -13.76
C SER A 162 -3.33 5.49 -12.74
N VAL A 163 -4.00 6.01 -11.71
CA VAL A 163 -4.66 5.22 -10.67
C VAL A 163 -6.14 5.07 -11.00
N TYR A 164 -6.65 3.86 -10.86
CA TYR A 164 -8.07 3.59 -10.97
C TYR A 164 -8.80 4.00 -9.69
N SER A 165 -9.81 4.85 -9.82
CA SER A 165 -10.70 5.28 -8.73
C SER A 165 -12.13 4.88 -9.02
N ALA A 166 -12.82 4.34 -8.00
CA ALA A 166 -14.25 4.00 -8.10
C ALA A 166 -15.13 5.24 -8.26
N THR A 167 -14.67 6.39 -7.76
CA THR A 167 -15.47 7.62 -7.68
C THR A 167 -15.11 8.64 -8.77
N GLY A 168 -14.06 8.36 -9.55
CA GLY A 168 -13.51 9.27 -10.55
C GLY A 168 -12.65 10.40 -9.98
N SER A 169 -12.55 10.53 -8.65
CA SER A 169 -11.66 11.47 -7.97
C SER A 169 -10.68 10.72 -7.10
N LEU A 170 -9.39 10.98 -7.29
CA LEU A 170 -8.33 10.26 -6.59
C LEU A 170 -8.28 10.66 -5.12
N ALA A 171 -8.44 9.69 -4.22
CA ALA A 171 -8.38 9.93 -2.78
C ALA A 171 -7.35 9.05 -2.07
N LEU A 172 -6.54 9.66 -1.21
CA LEU A 172 -5.63 8.96 -0.31
C LEU A 172 -6.44 8.16 0.72
N ASN A 173 -5.93 6.99 1.11
CA ASN A 173 -6.58 6.00 1.98
C ASN A 173 -7.82 5.31 1.37
N THR A 174 -8.17 5.62 0.12
CA THR A 174 -9.27 4.97 -0.61
C THR A 174 -8.73 4.30 -1.87
N ASP A 175 -8.17 5.10 -2.79
CA ASP A 175 -7.66 4.64 -4.08
C ASP A 175 -6.14 4.37 -4.04
N VAL A 176 -5.44 5.12 -3.20
CA VAL A 176 -4.01 4.96 -2.90
C VAL A 176 -3.87 4.81 -1.40
N ILE A 177 -3.45 3.64 -0.94
CA ILE A 177 -3.44 3.28 0.48
C ILE A 177 -1.99 3.22 0.99
N PRO A 178 -1.57 4.17 1.84
CA PRO A 178 -0.31 4.09 2.57
C PRO A 178 -0.24 2.87 3.47
N MET A 179 0.87 2.14 3.39
CA MET A 179 1.10 0.91 4.15
C MET A 179 2.09 1.04 5.31
N ALA A 180 2.84 2.14 5.29
CA ALA A 180 3.68 2.64 6.37
C ALA A 180 3.84 4.14 6.17
N ASP A 181 4.42 4.83 7.16
CA ASP A 181 4.89 6.21 6.98
C ASP A 181 6.13 6.28 6.08
N VAL A 182 6.68 7.48 5.93
CA VAL A 182 7.94 7.74 5.23
C VAL A 182 9.04 6.82 5.75
N LEU A 183 9.61 6.03 4.85
CA LEU A 183 10.60 5.00 5.18
C LEU A 183 11.91 5.58 5.70
N SER A 184 12.27 6.79 5.25
CA SER A 184 13.43 7.53 5.74
C SER A 184 13.26 8.15 7.13
N SER A 185 12.07 8.06 7.74
CA SER A 185 11.88 8.55 9.11
C SER A 185 12.70 7.73 10.11
N THR A 186 13.23 8.39 11.14
CA THR A 186 14.15 7.78 12.13
C THR A 186 13.63 6.47 12.71
N TYR A 187 12.34 6.39 13.06
CA TYR A 187 11.77 5.22 13.70
C TYR A 187 11.55 4.03 12.75
N ILE A 188 11.20 4.31 11.49
CA ILE A 188 11.04 3.26 10.47
C ILE A 188 12.41 2.75 10.04
N MET A 189 13.35 3.69 9.82
CA MET A 189 14.70 3.39 9.40
C MET A 189 15.47 2.57 10.43
N ASP A 190 15.35 2.87 11.73
CA ASP A 190 15.96 2.06 12.78
C ASP A 190 15.43 0.62 12.76
N THR A 191 14.12 0.44 12.56
CA THR A 191 13.52 -0.90 12.43
C THR A 191 14.09 -1.65 11.22
N LEU A 192 14.21 -1.00 10.05
CA LEU A 192 14.76 -1.61 8.83
C LEU A 192 16.24 -1.96 8.98
N LEU A 193 17.06 -1.07 9.54
CA LEU A 193 18.50 -1.26 9.70
C LEU A 193 18.84 -2.28 10.80
N ASN A 194 17.99 -2.40 11.83
CA ASN A 194 18.12 -3.46 12.84
C ASN A 194 17.82 -4.85 12.27
N ASN A 195 17.06 -4.92 11.19
CA ASN A 195 16.70 -6.16 10.48
C ASN A 195 17.41 -6.25 9.11
N ARG A 196 18.65 -5.76 9.01
CA ARG A 196 19.44 -5.76 7.77
C ARG A 196 19.40 -7.13 7.08
N GLY A 197 18.94 -7.14 5.81
CA GLY A 197 18.85 -8.35 5.00
C GLY A 197 17.59 -9.19 5.20
N ALA A 198 16.70 -8.80 6.12
CA ALA A 198 15.41 -9.43 6.35
C ALA A 198 14.25 -8.49 6.00
N SER A 199 13.15 -9.06 5.54
CA SER A 199 11.92 -8.31 5.28
C SER A 199 11.22 -7.92 6.58
N VAL A 200 10.94 -6.63 6.75
CA VAL A 200 10.19 -6.08 7.89
C VAL A 200 8.72 -5.91 7.49
N ARG A 201 7.84 -6.50 8.28
CA ARG A 201 6.38 -6.42 8.09
C ARG A 201 5.65 -5.60 9.15
N TYR A 202 6.35 -5.26 10.24
CA TYR A 202 5.79 -4.58 11.39
C TYR A 202 6.64 -3.36 11.77
N PHE A 203 6.01 -2.20 11.84
CA PHE A 203 6.59 -0.90 12.14
C PHE A 203 5.94 -0.34 13.40
N PRO A 204 6.46 -0.65 14.61
CA PRO A 204 5.81 -0.34 15.88
C PRO A 204 5.54 1.15 16.08
N PHE A 205 6.37 1.99 15.49
CA PHE A 205 6.36 3.44 15.65
C PHE A 205 5.77 4.18 14.44
N SER A 206 5.22 3.47 13.44
CA SER A 206 4.42 4.14 12.42
C SER A 206 3.14 4.68 13.06
N THR A 207 2.84 5.93 12.71
CA THR A 207 1.68 6.71 13.17
C THR A 207 0.38 6.23 12.54
N ASN A 208 0.42 5.87 11.25
CA ASN A 208 -0.76 5.49 10.48
C ASN A 208 -0.97 3.97 10.47
N THR A 209 0.02 3.21 9.98
CA THR A 209 -0.11 1.77 9.72
C THR A 209 1.11 1.02 10.24
N ARG A 210 0.89 0.23 11.30
CA ARG A 210 1.97 -0.54 11.95
C ARG A 210 2.26 -1.88 11.29
N THR A 211 1.35 -2.38 10.47
CA THR A 211 1.50 -3.63 9.73
C THR A 211 1.44 -3.33 8.26
N LEU A 212 2.28 -3.99 7.47
CA LEU A 212 2.27 -3.87 6.01
C LEU A 212 1.06 -4.63 5.44
N GLU A 213 -0.12 -4.02 5.57
CA GLU A 213 -1.42 -4.52 5.11
C GLU A 213 -2.24 -3.36 4.54
N ALA A 214 -3.01 -3.61 3.49
CA ALA A 214 -3.93 -2.64 2.92
C ALA A 214 -5.20 -3.32 2.40
N ASN A 215 -6.31 -2.59 2.40
CA ASN A 215 -7.62 -3.08 1.96
C ASN A 215 -8.33 -2.06 1.05
N MET A 216 -8.72 -2.49 -0.15
CA MET A 216 -9.49 -1.67 -1.09
C MET A 216 -10.94 -2.12 -1.15
N LYS A 217 -11.84 -1.16 -1.33
CA LYS A 217 -13.29 -1.38 -1.39
C LYS A 217 -13.86 -0.90 -2.71
N PHE A 218 -14.27 -1.85 -3.54
CA PHE A 218 -15.03 -1.68 -4.78
C PHE A 218 -16.31 -2.53 -4.75
N ASN A 219 -16.84 -2.73 -3.55
CA ASN A 219 -17.94 -3.64 -3.22
C ASN A 219 -19.26 -2.91 -2.94
N SER A 220 -19.41 -1.68 -3.44
CA SER A 220 -20.64 -0.90 -3.34
C SER A 220 -21.79 -1.54 -4.10
N ASP A 221 -21.53 -2.22 -5.20
CA ASP A 221 -22.52 -2.96 -5.96
C ASP A 221 -21.81 -3.90 -6.95
N GLN A 222 -22.62 -4.76 -7.58
CA GLN A 222 -22.12 -5.77 -8.51
C GLN A 222 -21.51 -5.17 -9.78
N SER A 223 -22.00 -4.01 -10.26
CA SER A 223 -21.48 -3.35 -11.46
C SER A 223 -20.09 -2.79 -11.23
N ILE A 224 -19.85 -2.09 -10.12
CA ILE A 224 -18.53 -1.59 -9.74
C ILE A 224 -17.56 -2.76 -9.50
N SER A 225 -18.00 -3.80 -8.80
CA SER A 225 -17.18 -5.01 -8.62
C SER A 225 -16.87 -5.74 -9.93
N GLN A 226 -17.78 -5.75 -10.91
CA GLN A 226 -17.50 -6.30 -12.24
C GLN A 226 -16.50 -5.43 -13.00
N SER A 227 -16.67 -4.10 -12.99
CA SER A 227 -15.75 -3.16 -13.63
C SER A 227 -14.32 -3.33 -13.07
N LEU A 228 -14.18 -3.45 -11.75
CA LEU A 228 -12.89 -3.77 -11.12
C LEU A 228 -12.27 -5.05 -11.71
N ARG A 229 -13.03 -6.14 -11.83
CA ARG A 229 -12.54 -7.41 -12.36
C ARG A 229 -12.10 -7.28 -13.82
N ASP A 230 -12.91 -6.64 -14.65
CA ASP A 230 -12.61 -6.42 -16.07
C ASP A 230 -11.31 -5.62 -16.24
N ILE A 231 -11.15 -4.57 -15.42
CA ILE A 231 -9.95 -3.74 -15.40
C ILE A 231 -8.74 -4.59 -15.05
N LEU A 232 -8.77 -5.29 -13.92
CA LEU A 232 -7.63 -6.06 -13.43
C LEU A 232 -7.25 -7.23 -14.34
N GLN A 233 -8.21 -7.74 -15.11
CA GLN A 233 -7.97 -8.80 -16.09
C GLN A 233 -7.26 -8.26 -17.34
N VAL A 234 -7.73 -7.13 -17.88
CA VAL A 234 -7.30 -6.64 -19.21
C VAL A 234 -6.20 -5.57 -19.13
N GLN A 235 -6.40 -4.50 -18.37
CA GLN A 235 -5.60 -3.26 -18.49
C GLN A 235 -4.88 -2.85 -17.21
N GLY A 236 -5.47 -3.12 -16.05
CA GLY A 236 -5.00 -2.71 -14.74
C GLY A 236 -4.20 -3.81 -14.05
N GLN A 237 -3.49 -3.41 -13.00
CA GLN A 237 -2.84 -4.30 -12.05
C GLN A 237 -2.88 -3.66 -10.67
N MET A 238 -2.99 -4.47 -9.62
CA MET A 238 -2.71 -3.97 -8.27
C MET A 238 -1.21 -3.79 -8.15
N THR A 239 -0.78 -2.79 -7.40
CA THR A 239 0.63 -2.46 -7.24
C THR A 239 0.94 -2.24 -5.78
N MET A 240 2.14 -2.65 -5.36
CA MET A 240 2.84 -2.11 -4.21
C MET A 240 3.96 -1.23 -4.76
N THR A 241 3.77 0.09 -4.71
CA THR A 241 4.72 1.09 -5.24
C THR A 241 5.11 2.05 -4.14
N TYR A 242 5.96 3.01 -4.48
CA TYR A 242 6.44 4.03 -3.57
C TYR A 242 5.95 5.40 -4.05
N LEU A 243 5.30 6.16 -3.18
CA LEU A 243 5.08 7.60 -3.39
C LEU A 243 6.31 8.36 -2.93
N ASN A 244 6.69 9.41 -3.64
CA ASN A 244 7.70 10.40 -3.22
C ASN A 244 7.13 11.82 -3.15
N ASP A 245 5.87 12.01 -3.51
CA ASP A 245 5.17 13.28 -3.47
C ASP A 245 3.80 13.06 -2.80
N SER A 246 3.65 13.58 -1.59
CA SER A 246 2.39 13.49 -0.83
C SER A 246 1.29 14.40 -1.37
N THR A 247 1.63 15.37 -2.23
CA THR A 247 0.66 16.27 -2.88
C THR A 247 0.10 15.64 -4.14
N ASN A 248 0.94 15.00 -4.95
CA ASN A 248 0.54 14.22 -6.10
C ASN A 248 0.47 12.72 -5.78
N ILE A 249 -0.61 12.31 -5.10
CA ILE A 249 -0.82 10.93 -4.65
C ILE A 249 -0.93 9.91 -5.79
N GLY A 250 -1.07 10.34 -7.04
CA GLY A 250 -1.02 9.48 -8.22
C GLY A 250 0.40 9.14 -8.67
N SER A 251 1.41 9.93 -8.28
CA SER A 251 2.80 9.74 -8.68
C SER A 251 3.38 8.42 -8.15
N VAL A 252 4.49 7.96 -8.74
CA VAL A 252 5.30 6.85 -8.21
C VAL A 252 6.77 7.17 -8.37
N VAL A 253 7.62 6.56 -7.52
CA VAL A 253 9.07 6.57 -7.74
C VAL A 253 9.38 5.78 -9.01
N SER A 254 9.65 6.51 -10.09
CA SER A 254 9.89 5.91 -11.41
C SER A 254 11.23 5.18 -11.47
N ALA A 255 11.23 4.01 -12.12
CA ALA A 255 12.46 3.27 -12.44
C ALA A 255 12.98 3.63 -13.85
N SER A 256 12.24 4.44 -14.60
CA SER A 256 12.61 4.89 -15.95
C SER A 256 12.19 6.35 -16.17
N THR A 257 13.05 7.14 -16.82
CA THR A 257 12.72 8.52 -17.18
C THR A 257 11.82 8.61 -18.41
N THR A 258 11.68 7.54 -19.19
CA THR A 258 10.94 7.52 -20.45
C THR A 258 9.75 6.56 -20.43
N ASN A 259 9.88 5.42 -19.75
CA ASN A 259 8.84 4.40 -19.71
C ASN A 259 7.98 4.52 -18.45
N LYS A 260 6.78 5.10 -18.60
CA LYS A 260 5.80 5.28 -17.52
C LYS A 260 5.19 3.97 -17.01
N ALA A 261 5.44 2.84 -17.67
CA ALA A 261 5.05 1.52 -17.18
C ALA A 261 6.03 0.96 -16.13
N LEU A 262 7.17 1.61 -15.90
CA LEU A 262 8.21 1.14 -14.99
C LEU A 262 8.33 2.01 -13.74
N ALA A 263 8.34 1.39 -12.58
CA ALA A 263 8.51 2.02 -11.27
C ALA A 263 9.19 1.06 -10.30
N TYR A 264 9.68 1.56 -9.17
CA TYR A 264 10.13 0.66 -8.11
C TYR A 264 8.95 0.04 -7.37
N GLY A 265 9.01 -1.27 -7.12
CA GLY A 265 7.97 -2.02 -6.40
C GLY A 265 7.56 -3.32 -7.07
N ARG A 266 6.33 -3.76 -6.80
CA ARG A 266 5.74 -5.01 -7.34
C ARG A 266 4.36 -4.75 -7.94
N GLY A 267 4.10 -5.39 -9.07
CA GLY A 267 2.80 -5.42 -9.73
C GLY A 267 2.17 -6.79 -9.58
N TYR A 268 0.85 -6.84 -9.52
CA TYR A 268 0.06 -8.04 -9.35
C TYR A 268 -1.07 -8.06 -10.37
N ARG A 269 -0.98 -8.98 -11.33
CA ARG A 269 -1.95 -9.15 -12.42
C ARG A 269 -2.90 -10.28 -12.08
N PHE A 270 -4.20 -10.02 -12.16
CA PHE A 270 -5.24 -10.93 -11.72
C PHE A 270 -5.87 -11.61 -12.93
N SER A 271 -6.28 -12.86 -12.75
CA SER A 271 -7.15 -13.56 -13.69
C SER A 271 -8.39 -14.05 -12.96
N PHE A 272 -9.56 -13.63 -13.42
CA PHE A 272 -10.84 -14.04 -12.86
C PHE A 272 -11.50 -15.12 -13.71
N GLY A 273 -12.23 -16.01 -13.05
CA GLY A 273 -12.96 -17.10 -13.67
C GLY A 273 -14.21 -17.45 -12.90
N GLN A 274 -14.93 -18.45 -13.39
CA GLN A 274 -16.05 -19.05 -12.67
C GLN A 274 -15.55 -20.05 -11.63
N ALA A 275 -16.40 -20.40 -10.68
CA ALA A 275 -16.11 -21.50 -9.76
C ALA A 275 -15.99 -22.84 -10.50
N ALA A 276 -15.20 -23.76 -9.94
CA ALA A 276 -15.04 -25.10 -10.52
C ALA A 276 -16.40 -25.83 -10.61
N GLY A 277 -16.66 -26.47 -11.75
CA GLY A 277 -17.91 -27.18 -12.02
C GLY A 277 -19.04 -26.32 -12.59
N VAL A 278 -18.82 -25.00 -12.76
CA VAL A 278 -19.69 -24.15 -13.58
C VAL A 278 -19.36 -24.39 -15.06
N SER A 279 -20.35 -24.70 -15.88
CA SER A 279 -20.21 -24.86 -17.34
C SER A 279 -21.09 -23.89 -18.13
N ASN A 280 -21.64 -22.89 -17.46
CA ASN A 280 -22.70 -22.05 -18.00
C ASN A 280 -22.25 -20.59 -18.19
N GLY A 281 -22.65 -19.96 -19.30
CA GLY A 281 -22.17 -18.62 -19.67
C GLY A 281 -22.77 -17.45 -18.87
N PHE A 282 -23.64 -17.72 -17.89
CA PHE A 282 -24.37 -16.68 -17.15
C PHE A 282 -23.92 -16.50 -15.69
N SER A 283 -23.13 -17.43 -15.14
CA SER A 283 -22.54 -17.24 -13.81
C SER A 283 -21.42 -16.20 -13.84
N PRO A 284 -21.33 -15.32 -12.83
CA PRO A 284 -20.32 -14.26 -12.80
C PRO A 284 -18.90 -14.83 -12.70
N LEU A 285 -17.94 -14.15 -13.33
CA LEU A 285 -16.51 -14.43 -13.22
C LEU A 285 -15.97 -13.90 -11.89
N ASN A 286 -16.42 -14.43 -10.76
CA ASN A 286 -16.21 -13.85 -9.44
C ASN A 286 -15.21 -14.63 -8.56
N VAL A 287 -14.42 -15.52 -9.15
CA VAL A 287 -13.35 -16.27 -8.47
C VAL A 287 -12.00 -15.84 -9.02
N LEU A 288 -11.05 -15.50 -8.14
CA LEU A 288 -9.67 -15.21 -8.54
C LEU A 288 -8.93 -16.52 -8.78
N GLN A 289 -8.57 -16.80 -10.03
CA GLN A 289 -7.99 -18.08 -10.46
C GLN A 289 -6.47 -18.09 -10.38
N THR A 290 -5.84 -17.01 -10.84
CA THR A 290 -4.39 -16.88 -10.84
C THR A 290 -3.98 -15.45 -10.55
N LEU A 291 -2.77 -15.32 -10.03
CA LEU A 291 -2.13 -14.05 -9.78
C LEU A 291 -0.67 -14.12 -10.22
N GLN A 292 -0.26 -13.18 -11.07
CA GLN A 292 1.13 -13.06 -11.52
C GLN A 292 1.78 -11.86 -10.86
N GLU A 293 2.93 -12.08 -10.23
CA GLU A 293 3.75 -11.03 -9.66
C GLU A 293 4.76 -10.56 -10.70
N VAL A 294 4.87 -9.24 -10.84
CA VAL A 294 5.70 -8.54 -11.80
C VAL A 294 6.66 -7.65 -11.03
N ASP A 295 7.95 -7.69 -11.37
CA ASP A 295 8.89 -6.66 -10.95
C ASP A 295 8.62 -5.40 -11.80
N LEU A 296 8.16 -4.33 -11.15
CA LEU A 296 7.80 -3.10 -11.87
C LEU A 296 9.02 -2.36 -12.42
N SER A 297 10.22 -2.63 -11.92
CA SER A 297 11.43 -1.94 -12.40
C SER A 297 11.86 -2.47 -13.77
N SER A 298 11.61 -3.76 -14.03
CA SER A 298 11.93 -4.43 -15.30
C SER A 298 10.71 -4.74 -16.17
N GLY A 299 9.50 -4.75 -15.60
CA GLY A 299 8.26 -5.15 -16.27
C GLY A 299 8.09 -6.68 -16.42
N ASN A 300 9.03 -7.46 -15.89
CA ASN A 300 9.05 -8.92 -16.05
C ASN A 300 8.21 -9.63 -14.99
N VAL A 301 7.54 -10.72 -15.39
CA VAL A 301 6.87 -11.63 -14.45
C VAL A 301 7.94 -12.40 -13.68
N ILE A 302 7.87 -12.36 -12.35
CA ILE A 302 8.85 -12.99 -11.45
C ILE A 302 8.27 -14.14 -10.63
N ALA A 303 6.95 -14.22 -10.46
CA ALA A 303 6.31 -15.34 -9.79
C ALA A 303 4.86 -15.54 -10.26
N ASN A 304 4.38 -16.77 -10.14
CA ASN A 304 2.95 -17.11 -10.24
C ASN A 304 2.50 -17.60 -8.86
N TRP A 305 1.41 -17.06 -8.35
CA TRP A 305 0.91 -17.38 -7.02
C TRP A 305 -0.17 -18.45 -7.09
N ASN A 306 -0.30 -19.22 -6.00
CA ASN A 306 -1.33 -20.22 -5.85
C ASN A 306 -2.60 -19.59 -5.26
N CYS A 307 -3.70 -19.63 -6.01
CA CYS A 307 -5.02 -19.11 -5.62
C CYS A 307 -6.08 -20.21 -5.39
N ASN A 308 -5.65 -21.42 -5.03
CA ASN A 308 -6.56 -22.58 -4.88
C ASN A 308 -7.45 -22.51 -3.63
N ARG A 309 -7.23 -21.54 -2.73
CA ARG A 309 -8.06 -21.33 -1.54
C ARG A 309 -9.30 -20.53 -1.91
N VAL A 310 -10.28 -21.22 -2.46
CA VAL A 310 -11.56 -20.65 -2.86
C VAL A 310 -12.61 -21.02 -1.82
N TYR A 311 -13.24 -19.99 -1.27
CA TYR A 311 -14.26 -20.10 -0.25
C TYR A 311 -15.59 -19.58 -0.75
N LYS A 312 -16.63 -20.40 -0.70
CA LYS A 312 -17.99 -19.97 -1.01
C LYS A 312 -18.60 -19.25 0.18
N VAL A 313 -19.24 -18.11 -0.05
CA VAL A 313 -19.86 -17.31 1.00
C VAL A 313 -21.31 -17.73 1.19
N TYR A 314 -21.66 -18.18 2.39
CA TYR A 314 -23.01 -18.61 2.77
C TYR A 314 -23.75 -17.48 3.50
N LEU A 315 -25.07 -17.54 3.48
CA LEU A 315 -25.92 -16.75 4.38
C LEU A 315 -25.78 -17.25 5.82
N ASN A 316 -25.94 -16.35 6.79
CA ASN A 316 -25.91 -16.74 8.21
C ASN A 316 -26.95 -17.80 8.57
N ARG A 317 -28.16 -17.71 8.00
CA ARG A 317 -29.22 -18.73 8.18
C ARG A 317 -28.88 -20.12 7.62
N ASP A 318 -27.90 -20.20 6.72
CA ASP A 318 -27.45 -21.45 6.10
C ASP A 318 -26.19 -22.00 6.77
N LEU A 319 -25.82 -21.50 7.96
CA LEU A 319 -24.63 -21.90 8.73
C LEU A 319 -24.53 -23.43 8.93
N ALA A 320 -25.65 -24.14 9.06
CA ALA A 320 -25.65 -25.59 9.20
C ALA A 320 -25.00 -26.31 8.00
N SER A 321 -25.05 -25.73 6.80
CA SER A 321 -24.39 -26.25 5.60
C SER A 321 -22.91 -25.88 5.50
N CYS A 322 -22.43 -24.99 6.38
CA CYS A 322 -21.05 -24.54 6.49
C CYS A 322 -20.65 -24.41 7.98
N ALA A 323 -20.80 -25.50 8.75
CA ALA A 323 -20.53 -25.46 10.18
C ALA A 323 -19.04 -25.18 10.42
N PRO A 324 -18.66 -24.20 11.27
CA PRO A 324 -17.26 -23.89 11.51
C PRO A 324 -16.53 -25.06 12.17
N HIS A 325 -15.20 -25.11 12.01
CA HIS A 325 -14.39 -26.08 12.74
C HIS A 325 -14.54 -25.90 14.26
N THR A 326 -14.62 -27.01 14.98
CA THR A 326 -14.60 -26.99 16.45
C THR A 326 -13.18 -26.84 16.97
N GLU A 327 -13.02 -26.29 18.17
CA GLU A 327 -11.70 -26.13 18.81
C GLU A 327 -10.93 -27.46 18.91
N ALA A 328 -11.65 -28.56 19.17
CA ALA A 328 -11.07 -29.90 19.22
C ALA A 328 -10.51 -30.33 17.84
N GLN A 329 -11.22 -30.06 16.74
CA GLN A 329 -10.74 -30.36 15.39
C GLN A 329 -9.48 -29.56 15.06
N ILE A 330 -9.50 -28.26 15.39
CA ILE A 330 -8.37 -27.35 15.17
C ILE A 330 -7.16 -27.84 15.95
N THR A 331 -7.30 -28.06 17.26
CA THR A 331 -6.20 -28.51 18.13
C THR A 331 -5.59 -29.83 17.66
N ALA A 332 -6.42 -30.76 17.17
CA ALA A 332 -5.99 -32.09 16.74
C ALA A 332 -5.17 -32.10 15.43
N SER A 333 -5.20 -31.05 14.61
CA SER A 333 -4.54 -31.03 13.29
C SER A 333 -3.65 -29.80 13.09
N ALA A 334 -2.33 -30.02 12.98
CA ALA A 334 -1.38 -28.94 12.68
C ALA A 334 -1.60 -28.32 11.29
N ALA A 335 -1.97 -29.14 10.29
CA ALA A 335 -2.28 -28.65 8.95
C ALA A 335 -3.55 -27.78 8.95
N LEU A 336 -4.58 -28.19 9.70
CA LEU A 336 -5.80 -27.40 9.85
C LEU A 336 -5.53 -26.07 10.55
N ARG A 337 -4.72 -26.08 11.62
CA ARG A 337 -4.29 -24.84 12.30
C ARG A 337 -3.59 -23.88 11.36
N ALA A 338 -2.59 -24.36 10.62
CA ALA A 338 -1.85 -23.54 9.67
C ALA A 338 -2.76 -22.93 8.58
N GLU A 339 -3.72 -23.71 8.07
CA GLU A 339 -4.67 -23.22 7.08
C GLU A 339 -5.65 -22.19 7.67
N ILE A 340 -6.17 -22.44 8.88
CA ILE A 340 -7.02 -21.48 9.58
C ILE A 340 -6.25 -20.19 9.85
N ASP A 341 -4.99 -20.24 10.27
CA ASP A 341 -4.16 -19.05 10.49
C ASP A 341 -4.02 -18.19 9.24
N ILE A 342 -3.90 -18.82 8.05
CA ILE A 342 -3.88 -18.12 6.76
C ILE A 342 -5.22 -17.43 6.53
N VAL A 343 -6.34 -18.14 6.70
CA VAL A 343 -7.67 -17.59 6.45
C VAL A 343 -8.02 -16.48 7.44
N ARG A 344 -7.63 -16.61 8.71
CA ARG A 344 -7.96 -15.65 9.77
C ARG A 344 -7.29 -14.29 9.62
N ARG A 345 -6.18 -14.20 8.88
CA ARG A 345 -5.57 -12.91 8.48
C ARG A 345 -6.50 -12.10 7.57
N GLN A 346 -7.26 -12.81 6.74
CA GLN A 346 -8.17 -12.22 5.76
C GLN A 346 -9.60 -12.11 6.31
N PHE A 347 -10.04 -13.10 7.09
CA PHE A 347 -11.39 -13.25 7.63
C PHE A 347 -11.37 -13.46 9.16
N PRO A 348 -11.35 -12.37 9.94
CA PRO A 348 -11.21 -12.43 11.39
C PRO A 348 -12.30 -13.24 12.09
N ALA A 349 -11.94 -13.94 13.17
CA ALA A 349 -12.84 -14.82 13.92
C ALA A 349 -14.06 -14.12 14.53
N HIS A 350 -13.97 -12.82 14.82
CA HIS A 350 -15.09 -12.05 15.36
C HIS A 350 -16.09 -11.58 14.29
N GLN A 351 -15.79 -11.79 13.00
CA GLN A 351 -16.64 -11.37 11.87
C GLN A 351 -17.14 -12.56 11.05
N TRP A 352 -16.35 -13.64 10.99
CA TRP A 352 -16.58 -14.74 10.07
C TRP A 352 -16.49 -16.10 10.77
N ASP A 353 -17.42 -16.98 10.47
CA ASP A 353 -17.31 -18.41 10.69
C ASP A 353 -16.70 -19.06 9.44
N VAL A 354 -15.74 -19.97 9.65
CA VAL A 354 -14.88 -20.52 8.58
C VAL A 354 -14.85 -22.03 8.69
N ASN A 355 -15.04 -22.72 7.57
CA ASN A 355 -14.71 -24.13 7.42
C ASN A 355 -13.83 -24.32 6.19
N VAL A 356 -12.55 -24.62 6.43
CA VAL A 356 -11.54 -24.73 5.36
C VAL A 356 -11.60 -26.08 4.65
N THR A 357 -12.11 -27.12 5.30
CA THR A 357 -12.33 -28.42 4.66
C THR A 357 -13.50 -28.38 3.68
N GLN A 358 -14.54 -27.61 3.99
CA GLN A 358 -15.71 -27.43 3.11
C GLN A 358 -15.54 -26.26 2.13
N GLY A 359 -14.47 -25.47 2.27
CA GLY A 359 -14.22 -24.31 1.41
C GLY A 359 -15.34 -23.27 1.52
N CYS A 360 -15.74 -22.90 2.74
CA CYS A 360 -16.86 -21.99 2.94
C CYS A 360 -16.65 -20.99 4.08
N LEU A 361 -17.33 -19.85 3.94
CA LEU A 361 -17.33 -18.71 4.86
C LEU A 361 -18.76 -18.29 5.17
N VAL A 362 -19.04 -17.97 6.43
CA VAL A 362 -20.34 -17.45 6.85
C VAL A 362 -20.11 -16.17 7.65
N PRO A 363 -20.70 -15.02 7.28
CA PRO A 363 -20.64 -13.84 8.14
C PRO A 363 -21.42 -14.13 9.43
N LYS A 364 -20.88 -13.66 10.56
CA LYS A 364 -21.60 -13.70 11.84
C LYS A 364 -22.84 -12.81 11.80
N ALA A 365 -23.82 -13.07 12.65
CA ALA A 365 -25.08 -12.33 12.69
C ALA A 365 -24.91 -10.81 12.95
N THR A 366 -23.78 -10.39 13.53
CA THR A 366 -23.44 -8.97 13.75
C THR A 366 -22.84 -8.28 12.52
N VAL A 367 -22.55 -9.03 11.46
CA VAL A 367 -21.95 -8.56 10.22
C VAL A 367 -23.04 -8.49 9.15
N PRO A 368 -23.16 -7.39 8.38
CA PRO A 368 -24.12 -7.30 7.28
C PRO A 368 -23.98 -8.47 6.31
N SER A 369 -25.10 -8.98 5.77
CA SER A 369 -25.05 -10.09 4.83
C SER A 369 -24.41 -9.70 3.49
N CYS A 370 -23.61 -10.61 2.92
CA CYS A 370 -23.10 -10.54 1.54
C CYS A 370 -24.21 -10.58 0.47
N TYR A 371 -25.44 -10.87 0.87
CA TYR A 371 -26.60 -10.98 0.00
C TYR A 371 -27.76 -10.20 0.61
N THR A 372 -28.41 -9.38 -0.21
CA THR A 372 -29.71 -8.80 0.12
C THR A 372 -30.76 -9.90 0.26
N GLU A 373 -31.40 -10.00 1.42
CA GLU A 373 -32.19 -11.19 1.82
C GLU A 373 -33.55 -11.34 1.13
N ASN A 374 -33.99 -10.32 0.40
CA ASN A 374 -35.31 -10.26 -0.21
C ASN A 374 -35.14 -9.90 -1.68
N LEU A 375 -35.60 -10.71 -2.65
CA LEU A 375 -36.45 -10.16 -3.73
C LEU A 375 -37.32 -11.24 -4.40
N VAL A 376 -38.60 -10.89 -4.57
CA VAL A 376 -39.62 -11.59 -5.38
C VAL A 376 -40.21 -10.57 -6.36
N ASN A 377 -40.34 -10.96 -7.63
CA ASN A 377 -40.58 -10.15 -8.85
C ASN A 377 -39.48 -9.14 -9.25
N GLY A 378 -38.25 -9.43 -8.82
CA GLY A 378 -36.99 -8.92 -9.35
C GLY A 378 -35.85 -9.87 -8.92
N VAL A 379 -36.11 -11.17 -9.10
CA VAL A 379 -36.05 -12.21 -8.06
C VAL A 379 -34.64 -12.71 -7.69
N ALA A 380 -34.40 -12.83 -6.36
CA ALA A 380 -33.68 -13.94 -5.74
C ALA A 380 -34.16 -14.18 -4.28
N GLN A 381 -34.69 -15.36 -3.99
CA GLN A 381 -34.97 -15.89 -2.65
C GLN A 381 -33.87 -16.89 -2.25
N GLY A 382 -32.81 -16.38 -1.62
CA GLY A 382 -31.67 -17.19 -1.17
C GLY A 382 -30.58 -17.38 -2.23
N VAL A 383 -29.64 -18.29 -1.94
CA VAL A 383 -28.41 -18.47 -2.70
C VAL A 383 -28.34 -19.90 -3.23
N GLU A 384 -27.89 -20.04 -4.47
CA GLU A 384 -27.60 -21.32 -5.09
C GLU A 384 -26.12 -21.64 -4.86
N TYR A 385 -25.88 -22.65 -4.01
CA TYR A 385 -24.53 -23.07 -3.63
C TYR A 385 -23.99 -24.16 -4.55
N SER A 386 -24.81 -24.80 -5.39
CA SER A 386 -24.34 -25.78 -6.38
C SER A 386 -23.77 -25.06 -7.60
N ALA A 387 -22.48 -25.24 -7.86
CA ALA A 387 -21.78 -24.57 -8.96
C ALA A 387 -22.38 -24.89 -10.34
N GLY A 388 -22.93 -26.09 -10.54
CA GLY A 388 -23.53 -26.49 -11.81
C GLY A 388 -24.99 -26.04 -12.00
N ALA A 389 -25.66 -25.54 -10.95
CA ALA A 389 -27.06 -25.17 -11.01
C ALA A 389 -27.25 -23.77 -11.61
N ALA A 390 -28.42 -23.55 -12.25
CA ALA A 390 -28.78 -22.23 -12.74
C ALA A 390 -29.06 -21.28 -11.55
N CYS A 391 -28.57 -20.05 -11.65
CA CYS A 391 -28.65 -19.05 -10.60
C CYS A 391 -28.84 -17.66 -11.20
N TYR A 392 -29.46 -16.78 -10.41
CA TYR A 392 -29.73 -15.40 -10.77
C TYR A 392 -28.45 -14.57 -10.66
N ASN A 393 -28.08 -13.92 -11.76
CA ASN A 393 -26.97 -12.99 -11.83
C ASN A 393 -27.51 -11.56 -11.94
N PRO A 394 -27.32 -10.72 -10.91
CA PRO A 394 -27.80 -9.33 -10.92
C PRO A 394 -27.29 -8.49 -12.10
N LEU A 395 -26.14 -8.84 -12.69
CA LEU A 395 -25.58 -8.13 -13.85
C LEU A 395 -26.37 -8.39 -15.14
N ILE A 396 -27.03 -9.54 -15.23
CA ILE A 396 -27.91 -9.89 -16.37
C ILE A 396 -29.30 -9.29 -16.17
N GLY A 397 -29.70 -9.05 -14.92
CA GLY A 397 -30.99 -8.47 -14.58
C GLY A 397 -32.15 -9.42 -14.88
N THR A 398 -33.29 -8.86 -15.27
CA THR A 398 -34.55 -9.59 -15.50
C THR A 398 -34.74 -10.04 -16.95
N SER A 399 -33.68 -10.07 -17.76
CA SER A 399 -33.75 -10.55 -19.14
C SER A 399 -33.87 -12.08 -19.16
N ALA A 400 -35.10 -12.57 -19.24
CA ALA A 400 -35.38 -14.01 -19.29
C ALA A 400 -34.63 -14.72 -20.43
N ALA A 401 -34.52 -14.07 -21.60
CA ALA A 401 -33.81 -14.60 -22.78
C ALA A 401 -32.31 -14.86 -22.56
N SER A 402 -31.73 -14.29 -21.50
CA SER A 402 -30.32 -14.46 -21.14
C SER A 402 -30.08 -15.66 -20.22
N TYR A 403 -31.15 -16.31 -19.73
CA TYR A 403 -31.09 -17.49 -18.87
C TYR A 403 -31.51 -18.77 -19.61
N PRO A 404 -31.04 -19.95 -19.17
CA PRO A 404 -31.49 -21.23 -19.73
C PRO A 404 -33.00 -21.36 -19.70
N ASN A 405 -33.56 -21.90 -20.78
CA ASN A 405 -35.01 -22.12 -20.96
C ASN A 405 -35.87 -20.84 -20.86
N SER A 406 -35.26 -19.66 -20.97
CA SER A 406 -35.95 -18.38 -20.84
C SER A 406 -36.65 -18.20 -19.48
N VAL A 407 -36.10 -18.78 -18.41
CA VAL A 407 -36.64 -18.67 -17.04
C VAL A 407 -35.59 -18.05 -16.13
N ILE A 408 -35.97 -16.96 -15.45
CA ILE A 408 -35.11 -16.29 -14.46
C ILE A 408 -35.02 -17.19 -13.21
N PRO A 409 -33.82 -17.64 -12.80
CA PRO A 409 -33.67 -18.46 -11.60
C PRO A 409 -34.12 -17.73 -10.33
N THR A 410 -34.65 -18.46 -9.35
CA THR A 410 -35.17 -17.87 -8.11
C THR A 410 -34.12 -17.75 -7.00
N LYS A 411 -32.91 -18.31 -7.17
CA LYS A 411 -31.82 -18.21 -6.20
C LYS A 411 -30.64 -17.48 -6.81
N ARG A 412 -29.95 -16.66 -6.03
CA ARG A 412 -28.79 -15.87 -6.47
C ARG A 412 -27.54 -16.74 -6.64
N CYS A 413 -26.70 -16.40 -7.60
CA CYS A 413 -25.38 -17.02 -7.71
C CYS A 413 -24.54 -16.77 -6.45
N ALA A 414 -23.81 -17.80 -6.01
CA ALA A 414 -22.92 -17.67 -4.86
C ALA A 414 -21.78 -16.67 -5.12
N ASN A 415 -21.45 -15.91 -4.09
CA ASN A 415 -20.24 -15.13 -3.98
C ASN A 415 -19.10 -15.99 -3.41
N TYR A 416 -17.88 -15.60 -3.73
CA TYR A 416 -16.67 -16.29 -3.33
C TYR A 416 -15.66 -15.32 -2.75
N ALA A 417 -14.88 -15.82 -1.80
CA ALA A 417 -13.61 -15.27 -1.43
C ALA A 417 -12.49 -16.17 -1.94
N THR A 418 -11.38 -15.59 -2.35
CA THR A 418 -10.20 -16.32 -2.78
C THR A 418 -8.99 -15.78 -2.06
N ILE A 419 -8.12 -16.64 -1.56
CA ILE A 419 -6.84 -16.26 -0.95
C ILE A 419 -5.71 -16.83 -1.79
N CYS A 420 -4.90 -15.94 -2.36
CA CYS A 420 -3.66 -16.28 -3.03
C CYS A 420 -2.50 -16.16 -2.06
N THR A 421 -1.61 -17.15 -2.04
CA THR A 421 -0.40 -17.14 -1.21
C THR A 421 0.85 -17.35 -2.06
N LYS A 422 1.92 -16.63 -1.71
CA LYS A 422 3.27 -16.85 -2.21
C LYS A 422 3.95 -17.91 -1.34
N PHE A 423 4.44 -18.99 -1.95
CA PHE A 423 5.21 -20.03 -1.26
C PHE A 423 6.70 -19.85 -1.50
#